data_AF-A0A485PA66-F1
#
_entry.id   AF-A0A485PA66-F1
#
_cell.length_a   1.000
_cell.length_b   1.000
_cell.length_c   1.000
_cell.angle_alpha   90.00
_cell.angle_beta   90.00
_cell.angle_gamma   90.00
#
_symmetry.space_group_name_H-M   'P 1'
#
loop_
_entity.id
_entity.type
_entity.pdbx_description
1 polymer ?
#
loop_
_entity_poly.entity_id
_entity_poly.type
_entity_poly.pdbx_seq_one_letter_code
_entity_poly.pdbx_strand_id
1 'polypeptide(L)'
;MDDEFQLLQRNFMDKYYQEFEDTEENKLTYTPIFNEYISLVEKYIEEQLLERIPGFNMAAFTTTLQHHKDEVAGDIFDMLLTFTDFLAFKEMFLDYRAVSPSCLCH
;
A
#
# COMPACT_ATOMS: atom_id res chain seq x y z
N MET A 1 10.57 -5.55 6.85
CA MET A 1 10.03 -4.44 6.04
C MET A 1 11.10 -3.38 5.96
N ASP A 2 11.29 -2.77 4.80
CA ASP A 2 12.31 -1.73 4.57
C ASP A 2 11.94 -0.43 5.32
N ASP A 3 12.90 0.20 6.00
CA ASP A 3 12.66 1.40 6.83
C ASP A 3 12.15 2.58 6.00
N GLU A 4 12.55 2.68 4.73
CA GLU A 4 12.13 3.74 3.81
C GLU A 4 10.67 3.54 3.40
N PHE A 5 10.27 2.30 3.12
CA PHE A 5 8.87 1.97 2.84
C PHE A 5 7.97 2.24 4.03
N GLN A 6 8.41 1.90 5.25
CA GLN A 6 7.67 2.21 6.48
C GLN A 6 7.52 3.72 6.70
N LEU A 7 8.57 4.50 6.42
CA LEU A 7 8.50 5.95 6.49
C LEU A 7 7.56 6.54 5.43
N LEU A 8 7.62 6.02 4.20
CA LEU A 8 6.73 6.40 3.10
C LEU A 8 5.26 6.17 3.45
N GLN A 9 4.94 4.95 3.94
CA GLN A 9 3.60 4.62 4.42
C GLN A 9 3.17 5.55 5.55
N ARG A 10 4.02 5.75 6.56
CA ARG A 10 3.70 6.62 7.69
C ARG A 10 3.40 8.07 7.27
N ASN A 11 4.24 8.64 6.40
CA ASN A 11 4.04 10.00 5.88
C ASN A 11 2.72 10.11 5.10
N PHE A 12 2.37 9.07 4.34
CA PHE A 12 1.09 9.01 3.63
C PHE A 12 -0.09 8.93 4.60
N MET A 13 0.05 8.13 5.66
CA MET A 13 -0.98 7.97 6.69
C MET A 13 -1.19 9.25 7.49
N ASP A 14 -0.13 9.94 7.89
CA ASP A 14 -0.19 11.23 8.59
C ASP A 14 -0.97 12.30 7.80
N LYS A 15 -0.96 12.21 6.47
CA LYS A 15 -1.70 13.14 5.58
C LYS A 15 -3.21 12.88 5.58
N TYR A 16 -3.65 11.63 5.74
CA TYR A 16 -5.03 11.22 5.47
C TYR A 16 -5.74 10.53 6.64
N TYR A 17 -5.08 10.23 7.75
CA TYR A 17 -5.68 9.44 8.85
C TYR A 17 -6.95 10.04 9.45
N GLN A 18 -7.13 11.36 9.37
CA GLN A 18 -8.34 12.04 9.85
C GLN A 18 -9.56 11.82 8.94
N GLU A 19 -9.34 11.49 7.67
CA GLU A 19 -10.42 11.22 6.72
C GLU A 19 -11.10 9.87 7.03
N PHE A 20 -10.35 8.91 7.57
CA PHE A 20 -10.83 7.55 7.83
C PHE A 20 -11.60 7.44 9.14
N GLU A 21 -12.81 6.89 9.04
CA GLU A 21 -13.73 6.62 10.14
C GLU A 21 -13.99 5.12 10.29
N ASP A 22 -14.11 4.69 11.55
CA ASP A 22 -14.45 3.32 11.94
C ASP A 22 -15.97 3.10 11.82
N THR A 23 -16.48 3.23 10.59
CA THR A 23 -17.88 3.01 10.22
C THR A 23 -17.94 2.07 9.03
N GLU A 24 -19.04 1.32 8.89
CA GLU A 24 -19.22 0.43 7.73
C GLU A 24 -19.36 1.21 6.41
N GLU A 25 -19.86 2.45 6.46
CA GLU A 25 -20.02 3.31 5.29
C GLU A 25 -18.68 3.91 4.84
N ASN A 26 -18.35 3.74 3.57
CA ASN A 26 -17.12 4.29 2.99
C ASN A 26 -17.37 5.68 2.41
N LYS A 27 -16.52 6.65 2.76
CA LYS A 27 -16.56 7.99 2.19
C LYS A 27 -16.13 7.95 0.72
N LEU A 28 -16.74 8.80 -0.11
CA LEU A 28 -16.33 8.97 -1.51
C LEU A 28 -14.88 9.44 -1.66
N THR A 29 -14.33 10.09 -0.62
CA THR A 29 -12.93 10.52 -0.57
C THR A 29 -11.94 9.36 -0.42
N TYR A 30 -12.38 8.17 0.01
CA TYR A 30 -11.49 7.02 0.15
C TYR A 30 -10.96 6.53 -1.20
N THR A 31 -11.77 6.57 -2.26
CA THR A 31 -11.36 6.13 -3.60
C THR A 31 -10.17 6.90 -4.16
N PRO A 32 -10.17 8.26 -4.21
CA PRO A 32 -9.00 9.00 -4.70
C PRO A 32 -7.78 8.82 -3.80
N ILE A 33 -7.94 8.70 -2.48
CA ILE A 33 -6.83 8.46 -1.54
C ILE A 33 -6.22 7.07 -1.78
N PHE A 34 -7.06 6.06 -1.98
CA PHE A 34 -6.61 4.70 -2.28
C PHE A 34 -5.85 4.61 -3.61
N ASN A 35 -6.33 5.29 -4.65
CA ASN A 35 -5.62 5.36 -5.93
C ASN A 35 -4.26 6.08 -5.81
N GLU A 36 -4.17 7.12 -4.97
CA GLU A 36 -2.90 7.78 -4.65
C GLU A 36 -1.95 6.81 -3.94
N TYR A 37 -2.45 6.02 -2.99
CA TYR A 37 -1.67 5.00 -2.30
C TYR A 37 -1.16 3.90 -3.24
N ILE A 38 -2.01 3.35 -4.11
CA ILE A 38 -1.58 2.35 -5.11
C ILE A 38 -0.47 2.93 -5.98
N SER A 39 -0.66 4.13 -6.53
CA SER A 39 0.36 4.80 -7.34
C SER A 39 1.68 5.00 -6.59
N LEU A 40 1.61 5.33 -5.30
CA LEU A 40 2.78 5.51 -4.44
C LEU A 40 3.56 4.20 -4.25
N VAL A 41 2.85 3.12 -3.92
CA VAL A 41 3.45 1.80 -3.70
C VAL A 41 4.00 1.22 -5.00
N GLU A 42 3.24 1.30 -6.10
CA GLU A 42 3.69 0.85 -7.42
C GLU A 42 4.98 1.56 -7.84
N LYS A 43 5.02 2.88 -7.71
CA LYS A 43 6.19 3.68 -8.04
C LYS A 43 7.40 3.32 -7.19
N TYR A 44 7.21 3.15 -5.88
CA TYR A 44 8.29 2.75 -4.97
C TYR A 44 8.88 1.37 -5.37
N ILE A 45 8.02 0.39 -5.66
CA ILE A 45 8.45 -0.94 -6.09
C ILE A 45 9.21 -0.85 -7.43
N GLU A 46 8.69 -0.07 -8.39
CA GLU A 46 9.34 0.12 -9.68
C GLU A 46 10.72 0.75 -9.53
N GLU A 47 10.86 1.82 -8.74
CA GLU A 47 12.14 2.49 -8.47
C GLU A 47 13.14 1.52 -7.82
N GLN A 48 12.72 0.79 -6.79
CA GLN A 48 13.58 -0.19 -6.10
C GLN A 48 14.03 -1.35 -7.02
N LEU A 49 13.18 -1.78 -7.95
CA LEU A 49 13.53 -2.82 -8.92
C LEU A 49 14.47 -2.30 -10.01
N LEU A 50 14.25 -1.06 -10.49
CA LEU A 50 15.12 -0.40 -11.46
C LEU A 50 16.53 -0.14 -10.89
N GLU A 51 16.63 0.27 -9.63
CA GLU A 51 17.92 0.50 -8.97
C GLU A 51 18.74 -0.78 -8.82
N ARG A 52 18.07 -1.93 -8.58
CA ARG A 52 18.75 -3.22 -8.41
C ARG A 52 18.97 -3.99 -9.71
N ILE A 53 18.10 -3.80 -10.70
CA ILE A 53 18.11 -4.54 -11.96
C ILE A 53 18.18 -3.53 -13.14
N PRO A 54 19.38 -3.30 -13.69
CA PRO A 54 19.55 -2.41 -14.84
C PRO A 54 18.75 -2.90 -16.04
N GLY A 55 17.91 -2.04 -16.59
CA GLY A 55 17.04 -2.39 -17.74
C GLY A 55 15.79 -3.18 -17.35
N PHE A 56 15.43 -3.20 -16.05
CA PHE A 56 14.15 -3.74 -15.61
C PHE A 56 12.97 -3.07 -16.34
N ASN A 57 11.97 -3.87 -16.69
CA ASN A 57 10.78 -3.42 -17.38
C ASN A 57 9.55 -3.87 -16.61
N MET A 58 8.83 -2.92 -16.01
CA MET A 58 7.66 -3.20 -15.17
C MET A 58 6.52 -3.86 -15.97
N ALA A 59 6.33 -3.51 -17.24
CA ALA A 59 5.29 -4.12 -18.08
C ALA A 59 5.61 -5.59 -18.43
N ALA A 60 6.87 -5.90 -18.71
CA ALA A 60 7.31 -7.27 -18.90
C ALA A 60 7.19 -8.08 -17.60
N PHE A 61 7.61 -7.49 -16.48
CA PHE A 61 7.50 -8.11 -15.16
C PHE A 61 6.05 -8.46 -14.81
N THR A 62 5.12 -7.49 -14.88
CA THR A 62 3.69 -7.72 -14.61
C THR A 62 3.07 -8.78 -15.53
N THR A 63 3.45 -8.80 -16.81
CA THR A 63 3.00 -9.83 -17.76
C THR A 63 3.51 -11.22 -17.35
N THR A 64 4.79 -11.34 -17.01
CA THR A 64 5.37 -12.60 -16.52
C THR A 64 4.75 -13.00 -15.18
N LEU A 65 4.48 -12.04 -14.28
CA LEU A 65 3.80 -12.29 -13.00
C LEU A 65 2.41 -12.89 -13.19
N GLN A 66 1.62 -12.36 -14.13
CA GLN A 66 0.28 -12.89 -14.41
C GLN A 66 0.32 -14.32 -14.96
N HIS A 67 1.32 -14.64 -15.78
CA HIS A 67 1.48 -15.97 -16.36
C HIS A 67 2.05 -17.02 -15.39
N HIS A 68 2.87 -16.60 -14.43
CA HIS A 68 3.53 -17.48 -13.46
C HIS A 68 2.93 -17.38 -12.05
N LYS A 69 1.69 -16.88 -11.92
CA LYS A 69 1.01 -16.70 -10.63
C LYS A 69 0.94 -17.99 -9.80
N ASP A 70 0.92 -19.16 -10.45
CA ASP A 70 0.89 -20.48 -9.79
C ASP A 70 2.29 -21.02 -9.40
N GLU A 71 3.38 -20.45 -9.94
CA GLU A 71 4.75 -20.94 -9.73
C GLU A 71 5.60 -20.05 -8.82
N VAL A 72 5.33 -18.74 -8.80
CA VAL A 72 6.06 -17.81 -7.96
C VAL A 72 5.49 -17.84 -6.54
N ALA A 73 6.37 -17.89 -5.55
CA ALA A 73 6.06 -17.98 -4.11
C ALA A 73 4.82 -17.13 -3.74
N GLY A 74 3.69 -17.82 -3.53
CA GLY A 74 2.37 -17.23 -3.30
C GLY A 74 2.41 -16.15 -2.22
N ASP A 75 3.22 -16.34 -1.19
CA ASP A 75 3.40 -15.43 -0.07
C ASP A 75 3.83 -14.00 -0.47
N ILE A 76 4.71 -13.86 -1.49
CA ILE A 76 5.16 -12.53 -1.96
C ILE A 76 4.04 -11.87 -2.77
N PHE A 77 3.32 -12.65 -3.57
CA PHE A 77 2.19 -12.16 -4.35
C PHE A 77 1.00 -11.79 -3.50
N ASP A 78 0.69 -12.60 -2.49
CA ASP A 78 -0.34 -12.32 -1.51
C ASP A 78 -0.01 -11.03 -0.76
N MET A 79 1.27 -10.82 -0.40
CA MET A 79 1.71 -9.54 0.15
C MET A 79 1.50 -8.37 -0.83
N LEU A 80 1.87 -8.50 -2.11
CA LEU A 80 1.61 -7.45 -3.10
C LEU A 80 0.11 -7.18 -3.29
N LEU A 81 -0.70 -8.24 -3.24
CA LEU A 81 -2.15 -8.18 -3.36
C LEU A 81 -2.77 -7.43 -2.17
N THR A 82 -2.23 -7.60 -0.95
CA THR A 82 -2.70 -6.86 0.23
C THR A 82 -2.52 -5.35 0.10
N PHE A 83 -1.54 -4.86 -0.67
CA PHE A 83 -1.41 -3.42 -0.94
C PHE A 83 -2.50 -2.89 -1.88
N THR A 84 -3.06 -3.76 -2.72
CA THR A 84 -4.18 -3.46 -3.63
C THR A 84 -5.54 -3.84 -3.05
N ASP A 85 -5.58 -4.33 -1.80
CA ASP A 85 -6.82 -4.65 -1.10
C ASP A 85 -7.32 -3.43 -0.32
N PHE A 86 -8.54 -2.99 -0.65
CA PHE A 86 -9.13 -1.81 -0.03
C PHE A 86 -9.48 -2.01 1.45
N LEU A 87 -9.88 -3.22 1.86
CA LEU A 87 -10.25 -3.50 3.24
C LEU A 87 -9.00 -3.49 4.13
N ALA A 88 -7.93 -4.15 3.69
CA ALA A 88 -6.64 -4.12 4.39
C ALA A 88 -6.09 -2.69 4.47
N PHE A 89 -6.22 -1.92 3.39
CA PHE A 89 -5.85 -0.51 3.36
C PHE A 89 -6.63 0.34 4.37
N LYS A 90 -7.95 0.15 4.45
CA LYS A 90 -8.80 0.85 5.42
C LYS A 90 -8.43 0.48 6.86
N GLU A 91 -8.29 -0.81 7.15
CA GLU A 91 -7.89 -1.30 8.47
C GLU A 91 -6.55 -0.70 8.91
N MET A 92 -5.56 -0.65 8.01
CA MET A 92 -4.27 -0.02 8.27
C MET A 92 -4.44 1.43 8.78
N PHE A 93 -5.30 2.22 8.13
CA PHE A 93 -5.61 3.60 8.54
C PHE A 93 -6.33 3.70 9.90
N LEU A 94 -7.26 2.78 10.17
CA LEU A 94 -7.97 2.73 11.45
C LEU A 94 -7.01 2.38 12.60
N ASP A 95 -6.13 1.40 12.40
CA ASP A 95 -5.10 1.02 13.35
C ASP A 95 -4.15 2.19 13.63
N TYR A 96 -3.68 2.87 12.58
CA TYR A 96 -2.80 4.03 12.73
C TYR A 96 -3.46 5.16 13.50
N ARG A 97 -4.74 5.42 13.24
CA ARG A 97 -5.52 6.41 13.96
C ARG A 97 -5.69 6.04 15.43
N ALA A 98 -5.93 4.76 15.75
CA ALA A 98 -6.08 4.27 17.12
C ALA A 98 -4.80 4.43 17.96
N VAL A 99 -3.62 4.28 17.32
CA VAL A 99 -2.31 4.39 17.99
C VAL A 99 -1.76 5.83 17.97
N SER A 100 -2.33 6.71 17.13
CA SER A 100 -1.88 8.11 17.01
C SER A 100 -2.10 8.90 18.32
N PRO A 101 -1.14 9.76 18.72
CA PRO A 101 -1.15 10.43 20.02
C PRO A 101 -2.35 11.39 20.25
N SER A 102 -3.07 11.76 19.19
CA SER A 102 -4.31 12.53 19.29
C SER A 102 -5.49 11.73 19.87
N CYS A 103 -5.45 10.39 19.85
CA CYS A 103 -6.50 9.51 20.35
C CYS A 103 -6.24 8.95 21.77
N LEU A 104 -4.99 8.98 22.26
CA LEU A 104 -4.59 8.46 23.58
C LEU A 104 -5.00 9.35 24.78
N CYS A 105 -5.78 10.41 24.53
CA CYS A 105 -6.22 11.37 25.55
C CYS A 105 -7.70 11.27 25.94
N HIS A 106 -8.34 10.11 25.80
CA HIS A 106 -9.71 9.90 26.32
C HIS A 106 -9.76 8.83 27.41
#